data_AF-A0A151A7W0-F1
#
_entry.id   AF-A0A151A7W0-F1
#
_cell.length_a   1.000
_cell.length_b   1.000
_cell.length_c   1.000
_cell.angle_alpha   90.00
_cell.angle_beta   90.00
_cell.angle_gamma   90.00
#
_symmetry.space_group_name_H-M   'P 1'
#
loop_
_entity.id
_entity.type
_entity.pdbx_description
1 polymer ?
#
loop_
_entity_poly.entity_id
_entity_poly.type
_entity_poly.pdbx_seq_one_letter_code
_entity_poly.pdbx_strand_id
1 'polypeptide(L)'
;MADAPPVVQLHHPADSRFSLKFITDEWTDRIRKAQTLTENPDIEVAVREDIIDGDQLYLLYTKTRFDAAYQSFETTAEVLDWLNANFSDTDKQILFVVIDAFDGIISETEDADGTFSTYKKMDLEAIPAILNSVEWRQSVPEVGAELLSQFILTHPMPNTNHRTGLSLLDRYLASYDPSATLPATGEAGQWYDWIKGYIYDSKRLLTLRNNLQLLYWARQYGYEVAERKEGIRIELSSVDLERSDPWDYYADRHLDLTREFIVSTVLEQVGAPQLRERTDDGKRAFADRLRAAR
;
A
#
# COMPACT_ATOMS: atom_id res chain seq x y z
N MET A 1 10.10 24.11 -30.08
CA MET A 1 9.99 23.63 -28.69
C MET A 1 9.25 22.32 -28.80
N ALA A 2 9.82 21.20 -28.34
CA ALA A 2 9.04 19.97 -28.29
C ALA A 2 7.94 20.19 -27.25
N ASP A 3 6.68 19.95 -27.61
CA ASP A 3 5.58 19.99 -26.66
C ASP A 3 5.86 18.98 -25.54
N ALA A 4 5.42 19.29 -24.33
CA ALA A 4 5.59 18.38 -23.20
C ALA A 4 4.91 17.03 -23.52
N PRO A 5 5.51 15.89 -23.15
CA PRO A 5 4.97 14.58 -23.50
C PRO A 5 3.55 14.43 -22.93
N PRO A 6 2.59 13.85 -23.67
CA PRO A 6 1.23 13.68 -23.19
C PRO A 6 1.18 12.83 -21.90
N VAL A 7 0.54 13.36 -20.86
CA VAL A 7 0.51 12.75 -19.51
C VAL A 7 -0.90 12.33 -19.12
N VAL A 8 -1.11 11.04 -18.84
CA VAL A 8 -2.34 10.55 -18.21
C VAL A 8 -2.24 10.71 -16.70
N GLN A 9 -3.26 11.33 -16.10
CA GLN A 9 -3.35 11.48 -14.65
C GLN A 9 -4.06 10.26 -14.07
N LEU A 10 -3.36 9.50 -13.22
CA LEU A 10 -3.93 8.31 -12.57
C LEU A 10 -4.89 8.67 -11.42
N HIS A 11 -4.88 9.94 -10.98
CA HIS A 11 -5.84 10.48 -10.03
C HIS A 11 -6.48 11.74 -10.62
N HIS A 12 -7.73 12.02 -10.26
CA HIS A 12 -8.43 13.17 -10.83
C HIS A 12 -7.77 14.49 -10.37
N PRO A 13 -7.46 15.44 -11.28
CA PRO A 13 -6.72 16.66 -10.92
C PRO A 13 -7.42 17.55 -9.89
N ALA A 14 -8.75 17.56 -9.87
CA ALA A 14 -9.54 18.35 -8.92
C ALA A 14 -9.82 17.62 -7.59
N ASP A 15 -9.71 16.29 -7.54
CA ASP A 15 -9.94 15.50 -6.33
C ASP A 15 -9.14 14.20 -6.39
N SER A 16 -7.99 14.20 -5.71
CA SER A 16 -7.05 13.06 -5.73
C SER A 16 -7.58 11.78 -5.06
N ARG A 17 -8.79 11.78 -4.51
CA ARG A 17 -9.48 10.56 -4.03
C ARG A 17 -10.05 9.74 -5.17
N PHE A 18 -10.30 10.36 -6.32
CA PHE A 18 -10.73 9.68 -7.53
C PHE A 18 -9.52 9.09 -8.25
N SER A 19 -9.53 7.78 -8.51
CA SER A 19 -8.50 7.07 -9.26
C SER A 19 -9.01 6.67 -10.63
N LEU A 20 -8.18 6.78 -11.67
CA LEU A 20 -8.53 6.39 -13.03
C LEU A 20 -8.81 4.89 -13.11
N LYS A 21 -9.93 4.51 -13.75
CA LYS A 21 -10.34 3.12 -13.93
C LYS A 21 -10.54 2.70 -15.37
N PHE A 22 -10.78 3.65 -16.27
CA PHE A 22 -11.09 3.33 -17.66
C PHE A 22 -10.75 4.50 -18.57
N ILE A 23 -10.28 4.18 -19.78
CA ILE A 23 -9.97 5.11 -20.86
C ILE A 23 -10.59 4.52 -22.13
N THR A 24 -11.28 5.35 -22.91
CA THR A 24 -11.82 4.98 -24.22
C THR A 24 -11.97 6.22 -25.10
N ASP A 25 -11.87 6.03 -26.41
CA ASP A 25 -12.26 6.97 -27.46
C ASP A 25 -13.75 6.83 -27.87
N GLU A 26 -14.41 5.77 -27.42
CA GLU A 26 -15.79 5.44 -27.80
C GLU A 26 -16.82 5.94 -26.78
N TRP A 27 -17.71 6.83 -27.22
CA TRP A 27 -18.77 7.38 -26.37
C TRP A 27 -19.72 6.30 -25.81
N THR A 28 -20.02 5.27 -26.61
CA THR A 28 -20.93 4.20 -26.18
C THR A 28 -20.32 3.32 -25.10
N ASP A 29 -19.02 3.05 -25.19
CA ASP A 29 -18.27 2.28 -24.19
C ASP A 29 -18.11 3.08 -22.89
N ARG A 30 -17.89 4.40 -22.99
CA ARG A 30 -17.92 5.31 -21.85
C ARG A 30 -19.24 5.18 -21.08
N ILE A 31 -20.39 5.28 -21.76
CA ILE A 31 -21.71 5.18 -21.11
C ILE A 31 -21.88 3.82 -20.45
N ARG A 32 -21.61 2.73 -21.19
CA ARG A 32 -21.77 1.36 -20.68
C ARG A 32 -20.91 1.14 -19.44
N LYS A 33 -19.64 1.53 -19.48
CA LYS A 33 -18.73 1.35 -18.36
C LYS A 33 -19.11 2.20 -17.15
N ALA A 34 -19.54 3.45 -17.36
CA ALA A 34 -20.02 4.30 -16.29
C ALA A 34 -21.24 3.68 -15.59
N GLN A 35 -22.21 3.17 -16.35
CA GLN A 35 -23.39 2.47 -15.81
C GLN A 35 -22.97 1.28 -14.94
N THR A 36 -22.12 0.38 -15.45
CA THR A 36 -21.62 -0.77 -14.70
C THR A 36 -20.88 -0.36 -13.42
N LEU A 37 -20.07 0.69 -13.45
CA LEU A 37 -19.36 1.17 -12.25
C LEU A 37 -20.34 1.70 -11.19
N THR A 38 -21.41 2.38 -11.60
CA THR A 38 -22.45 2.92 -10.71
C THR A 38 -23.49 1.90 -10.25
N GLU A 39 -23.45 0.65 -10.71
CA GLU A 39 -24.27 -0.44 -10.15
C GLU A 39 -23.94 -0.67 -8.67
N ASN A 40 -22.70 -0.38 -8.26
CA ASN A 40 -22.32 -0.35 -6.86
C ASN A 40 -22.62 1.05 -6.27
N PRO A 41 -23.57 1.18 -5.32
CA PRO A 41 -23.96 2.47 -4.76
C PRO A 41 -22.84 3.17 -3.97
N ASP A 42 -21.82 2.42 -3.56
CA ASP A 42 -20.66 2.95 -2.85
C ASP A 42 -19.63 3.55 -3.82
N ILE A 43 -19.82 3.45 -5.14
CA ILE A 43 -18.88 3.99 -6.14
C ILE A 43 -19.40 5.30 -6.72
N GLU A 44 -18.63 6.37 -6.53
CA GLU A 44 -18.76 7.61 -7.30
C GLU A 44 -17.94 7.54 -8.57
N VAL A 45 -18.50 8.03 -9.68
CA VAL A 45 -17.82 8.15 -10.98
C VAL A 45 -17.68 9.61 -11.36
N ALA A 46 -16.46 10.02 -11.70
CA ALA A 46 -16.16 11.30 -12.34
C ALA A 46 -15.68 11.04 -13.77
N VAL A 47 -16.17 11.84 -14.73
CA VAL A 47 -15.75 11.76 -16.13
C VAL A 47 -14.91 12.97 -16.45
N ARG A 48 -13.78 12.75 -17.11
CA ARG A 48 -12.99 13.79 -17.75
C ARG A 48 -12.84 13.49 -19.23
N GLU A 49 -12.89 14.52 -20.03
CA GLU A 49 -12.58 14.50 -21.45
C GLU A 49 -11.14 14.97 -21.66
N ASP A 50 -10.44 14.35 -22.60
CA ASP A 50 -9.10 14.75 -23.02
C ASP A 50 -8.97 14.67 -24.54
N ILE A 51 -7.97 15.35 -25.10
CA ILE A 51 -7.67 15.33 -26.54
C ILE A 51 -6.19 15.02 -26.72
N ILE A 52 -5.89 13.92 -27.41
CA ILE A 52 -4.53 13.48 -27.72
C ILE A 52 -4.44 13.29 -29.23
N ASP A 53 -3.48 13.96 -29.87
CA ASP A 53 -3.28 13.95 -31.34
C ASP A 53 -4.56 14.24 -32.18
N GLY A 54 -5.52 14.98 -31.60
CA GLY A 54 -6.79 15.33 -32.23
C GLY A 54 -7.93 14.35 -31.96
N ASP A 55 -7.65 13.21 -31.31
CA ASP A 55 -8.65 12.22 -30.93
C ASP A 55 -9.24 12.54 -29.56
N GLN A 56 -10.58 12.47 -29.47
CA GLN A 56 -11.32 12.69 -28.24
C GLN A 56 -11.28 11.43 -27.37
N LEU A 57 -10.82 11.57 -26.13
CA LEU A 57 -10.76 10.51 -25.14
C LEU A 57 -11.68 10.80 -23.95
N TYR A 58 -12.19 9.73 -23.34
CA TYR A 58 -13.03 9.74 -22.15
C TYR A 58 -12.36 8.93 -21.04
N LEU A 59 -12.08 9.61 -19.93
CA LEU A 59 -11.43 9.05 -18.75
C LEU A 59 -12.46 8.92 -17.64
N LEU A 60 -12.69 7.70 -17.15
CA LEU A 60 -13.56 7.46 -15.99
C LEU A 60 -12.71 7.24 -14.75
N TYR A 61 -12.91 8.11 -13.76
CA TYR A 61 -12.32 7.99 -12.44
C TYR A 61 -13.37 7.52 -11.45
N THR A 62 -12.95 6.72 -10.47
CA THR A 62 -13.82 6.24 -9.41
C THR A 62 -13.29 6.60 -8.04
N LYS A 63 -14.20 6.82 -7.11
CA LYS A 63 -13.92 6.91 -5.67
C LYS A 63 -14.95 6.07 -4.93
N THR A 64 -14.51 5.35 -3.90
CA THR A 64 -15.42 4.64 -2.99
C THR A 64 -15.90 5.60 -1.89
N ARG A 65 -17.21 5.67 -1.67
CA ARG A 65 -17.85 6.33 -0.52
C ARG A 65 -17.63 5.44 0.70
N PHE A 66 -17.19 6.03 1.81
CA PHE A 66 -16.99 5.27 3.02
C PHE A 66 -17.30 6.09 4.27
N ASP A 67 -18.08 5.49 5.18
CA ASP A 67 -18.57 6.15 6.40
C ASP A 67 -17.76 5.78 7.67
N ALA A 68 -17.00 4.66 7.72
CA ALA A 68 -16.19 4.27 8.90
C ALA A 68 -14.96 3.35 8.63
N ALA A 69 -13.79 3.61 9.21
CA ALA A 69 -12.60 2.77 8.98
C ALA A 69 -12.72 1.31 9.49
N TYR A 70 -13.54 1.08 10.52
CA TYR A 70 -13.64 -0.18 11.25
C TYR A 70 -14.89 -0.97 10.88
N GLN A 71 -14.86 -2.28 11.16
CA GLN A 71 -16.07 -3.07 11.22
C GLN A 71 -16.93 -2.60 12.40
N SER A 72 -18.19 -2.30 12.14
CA SER A 72 -19.16 -1.96 13.18
C SER A 72 -19.66 -3.25 13.85
N PHE A 73 -19.55 -3.29 15.17
CA PHE A 73 -20.16 -4.31 16.01
C PHE A 73 -21.07 -3.60 17.02
N GLU A 74 -22.20 -4.20 17.36
CA GLU A 74 -23.14 -3.62 18.31
C GLU A 74 -22.70 -3.87 19.75
N THR A 75 -21.94 -4.96 19.99
CA THR A 75 -21.51 -5.35 21.33
C THR A 75 -20.05 -5.81 21.39
N THR A 76 -19.43 -5.71 22.57
CA THR A 76 -18.09 -6.29 22.82
C THR A 76 -18.07 -7.81 22.64
N ALA A 77 -19.18 -8.49 22.92
CA ALA A 77 -19.28 -9.94 22.72
C ALA A 77 -19.11 -10.32 21.25
N GLU A 78 -19.75 -9.58 20.34
CA GLU A 78 -19.62 -9.77 18.89
C GLU A 78 -18.19 -9.56 18.40
N VAL A 79 -17.48 -8.56 18.96
CA VAL A 79 -16.06 -8.34 18.65
C VAL A 79 -15.22 -9.56 19.04
N LEU A 80 -15.43 -10.08 20.25
CA LEU A 80 -14.70 -11.25 20.76
C LEU A 80 -15.01 -12.50 19.94
N ASP A 81 -16.26 -12.73 19.60
CA ASP A 81 -16.68 -13.86 18.77
C ASP A 81 -16.07 -13.79 17.37
N TRP A 82 -16.08 -12.61 16.74
CA TRP A 82 -15.44 -12.39 15.45
C TRP A 82 -13.91 -12.57 15.52
N LEU A 83 -13.24 -12.05 16.56
CA LEU A 83 -11.81 -12.26 16.76
C LEU A 83 -11.46 -13.74 16.95
N ASN A 84 -12.27 -14.48 17.71
CA ASN A 84 -12.07 -15.90 17.95
C ASN A 84 -12.34 -16.76 16.70
N ALA A 85 -13.27 -16.34 15.85
CA ALA A 85 -13.59 -17.02 14.60
C ALA A 85 -12.51 -16.83 13.52
N ASN A 86 -11.89 -15.65 13.46
CA ASN A 86 -11.01 -15.27 12.33
C ASN A 86 -9.51 -15.32 12.65
N PHE A 87 -9.12 -15.36 13.92
CA PHE A 87 -7.71 -15.23 14.32
C PHE A 87 -7.30 -16.28 15.35
N SER A 88 -6.13 -16.89 15.13
CA SER A 88 -5.47 -17.68 16.17
C SER A 88 -4.97 -16.77 17.30
N ASP A 89 -4.69 -17.31 18.48
CA ASP A 89 -4.11 -16.52 19.59
C ASP A 89 -2.72 -15.94 19.26
N THR A 90 -2.04 -16.50 18.27
CA THR A 90 -0.79 -15.95 17.74
C THR A 90 -1.08 -14.75 16.83
N ASP A 91 -2.04 -14.90 15.90
CA ASP A 91 -2.42 -13.83 14.97
C ASP A 91 -3.03 -12.64 15.70
N LYS A 92 -3.85 -12.88 16.73
CA LYS A 92 -4.45 -11.81 17.55
C LYS A 92 -3.39 -10.88 18.15
N GLN A 93 -2.26 -11.42 18.62
CA GLN A 93 -1.21 -10.57 19.21
C GLN A 93 -0.59 -9.65 18.17
N ILE A 94 -0.31 -10.17 16.98
CA ILE A 94 0.27 -9.39 15.89
C ILE A 94 -0.75 -8.41 15.33
N LEU A 95 -2.03 -8.82 15.22
CA LEU A 95 -3.15 -7.97 14.85
C LEU A 95 -3.26 -6.76 15.79
N PHE A 96 -3.19 -6.96 17.10
CA PHE A 96 -3.25 -5.84 18.03
C PHE A 96 -2.09 -4.87 17.85
N VAL A 97 -0.89 -5.35 17.54
CA VAL A 97 0.24 -4.47 17.19
C VAL A 97 -0.04 -3.66 15.92
N VAL A 98 -0.66 -4.27 14.91
CA VAL A 98 -1.05 -3.57 13.67
C VAL A 98 -2.10 -2.48 13.96
N ILE A 99 -3.10 -2.79 14.78
CA ILE A 99 -4.14 -1.83 15.18
C ILE A 99 -3.52 -0.70 16.01
N ASP A 100 -2.74 -1.04 17.05
CA ASP A 100 -2.05 -0.06 17.91
C ASP A 100 -1.16 0.89 17.06
N ALA A 101 -0.47 0.35 16.06
CA ALA A 101 0.36 1.14 15.14
C ALA A 101 -0.48 2.06 14.23
N PHE A 102 -1.58 1.55 13.68
CA PHE A 102 -2.48 2.32 12.84
C PHE A 102 -3.16 3.45 13.63
N ASP A 103 -3.68 3.15 14.81
CA ASP A 103 -4.33 4.12 15.69
C ASP A 103 -3.36 5.24 16.11
N GLY A 104 -2.12 4.89 16.48
CA GLY A 104 -1.08 5.87 16.77
C GLY A 104 -0.80 6.82 15.59
N ILE A 105 -0.74 6.29 14.37
CA ILE A 105 -0.58 7.10 13.15
C ILE A 105 -1.77 8.04 12.93
N ILE A 106 -3.00 7.60 13.19
CA ILE A 106 -4.20 8.45 13.07
C ILE A 106 -4.12 9.57 14.09
N SER A 107 -3.90 9.26 15.37
CA SER A 107 -3.88 10.27 16.43
C SER A 107 -2.83 11.36 16.16
N GLU A 108 -1.62 10.98 15.73
CA GLU A 108 -0.59 11.94 15.31
C GLU A 108 -1.04 12.86 14.17
N THR A 109 -1.81 12.33 13.21
CA THR A 109 -2.23 13.07 12.01
C THR A 109 -3.44 13.97 12.29
N GLU A 110 -4.37 13.52 13.13
CA GLU A 110 -5.51 14.32 13.58
C GLU A 110 -5.06 15.49 14.47
N ASP A 111 -4.08 15.26 15.35
CA ASP A 111 -3.50 16.30 16.20
C ASP A 111 -2.73 17.37 15.39
N ALA A 112 -2.14 16.99 14.25
CA ALA A 112 -1.36 17.90 13.41
C ALA A 112 -2.22 18.76 12.47
N ASP A 113 -3.16 18.17 11.73
CA ASP A 113 -3.86 18.83 10.60
C ASP A 113 -5.41 18.72 10.67
N GLY A 114 -5.96 18.15 11.75
CA GLY A 114 -7.39 18.21 12.08
C GLY A 114 -8.36 17.51 11.12
N THR A 115 -7.88 16.83 10.08
CA THR A 115 -8.74 16.09 9.14
C THR A 115 -8.07 14.81 8.62
N PHE A 116 -8.25 13.70 9.34
CA PHE A 116 -7.95 12.38 8.81
C PHE A 116 -9.20 11.76 8.19
N SER A 117 -9.23 11.59 6.86
CA SER A 117 -10.33 10.90 6.18
C SER A 117 -9.93 9.49 5.77
N THR A 118 -10.66 8.48 6.23
CA THR A 118 -10.53 7.12 5.72
C THR A 118 -11.33 6.96 4.42
N TYR A 119 -10.81 6.20 3.47
CA TYR A 119 -11.40 6.06 2.14
C TYR A 119 -11.81 4.62 1.77
N LYS A 120 -11.66 3.68 2.70
CA LYS A 120 -12.17 2.29 2.63
C LYS A 120 -12.27 1.67 4.03
N LYS A 121 -12.81 0.46 4.14
CA LYS A 121 -12.78 -0.38 5.36
C LYS A 121 -11.38 -0.98 5.56
N MET A 122 -10.98 -1.19 6.81
CA MET A 122 -9.87 -2.09 7.12
C MET A 122 -10.21 -3.54 6.77
N ASP A 123 -9.27 -4.20 6.10
CA ASP A 123 -9.30 -5.62 5.79
C ASP A 123 -8.45 -6.38 6.81
N LEU A 124 -8.92 -6.41 8.06
CA LEU A 124 -8.22 -7.08 9.15
C LEU A 124 -8.17 -8.61 8.95
N GLU A 125 -9.14 -9.17 8.22
CA GLU A 125 -9.20 -10.60 7.88
C GLU A 125 -8.08 -11.02 6.91
N ALA A 126 -7.43 -10.07 6.24
CA ALA A 126 -6.24 -10.34 5.44
C ALA A 126 -4.95 -10.51 6.27
N ILE A 127 -4.94 -10.09 7.55
CA ILE A 127 -3.74 -10.17 8.40
C ILE A 127 -3.23 -11.61 8.58
N PRO A 128 -4.06 -12.63 8.87
CA PRO A 128 -3.60 -14.01 8.95
C PRO A 128 -2.98 -14.51 7.64
N ALA A 129 -3.55 -14.11 6.49
CA ALA A 129 -3.00 -14.47 5.17
C ALA A 129 -1.62 -13.85 4.94
N ILE A 130 -1.43 -12.57 5.30
CA ILE A 130 -0.11 -11.91 5.28
C ILE A 130 0.88 -12.67 6.16
N LEU A 131 0.50 -13.04 7.38
CA LEU A 131 1.41 -13.72 8.30
C LEU A 131 1.72 -15.16 7.89
N ASN A 132 0.85 -15.79 7.11
CA ASN A 132 1.02 -17.16 6.61
C ASN A 132 1.76 -17.21 5.27
N SER A 133 1.85 -16.11 4.53
CA SER A 133 2.66 -16.03 3.30
C SER A 133 4.14 -15.81 3.57
N VAL A 134 4.49 -15.43 4.81
CA VAL A 134 5.89 -15.28 5.25
C VAL A 134 6.50 -16.64 5.53
N GLU A 135 7.66 -16.90 4.92
CA GLU A 135 8.53 -18.01 5.27
C GLU A 135 9.26 -17.66 6.57
N TRP A 136 8.82 -18.25 7.68
CA TRP A 136 9.43 -18.05 8.98
C TRP A 136 10.68 -18.92 9.16
N ARG A 137 11.54 -18.56 10.12
CA ARG A 137 12.80 -19.29 10.42
C ARG A 137 13.91 -19.19 9.37
N GLN A 138 13.85 -18.18 8.51
CA GLN A 138 14.97 -17.72 7.70
C GLN A 138 15.71 -16.58 8.41
N SER A 139 16.64 -15.88 7.75
CA SER A 139 17.30 -14.73 8.37
C SER A 139 16.31 -13.64 8.76
N VAL A 140 16.55 -12.95 9.88
CA VAL A 140 15.73 -11.81 10.36
C VAL A 140 15.44 -10.78 9.25
N PRO A 141 16.41 -10.30 8.45
CA PRO A 141 16.11 -9.37 7.35
C PRO A 141 15.13 -9.92 6.31
N GLU A 142 15.17 -11.22 5.99
CA GLU A 142 14.27 -11.83 5.01
C GLU A 142 12.83 -11.90 5.52
N VAL A 143 12.64 -12.37 6.76
CA VAL A 143 11.31 -12.36 7.41
C VAL A 143 10.76 -10.92 7.51
N GLY A 144 11.61 -9.96 7.87
CA GLY A 144 11.23 -8.55 7.91
C GLY A 144 10.82 -8.01 6.53
N ALA A 145 11.52 -8.41 5.47
CA ALA A 145 11.23 -7.99 4.10
C ALA A 145 9.90 -8.56 3.60
N GLU A 146 9.64 -9.83 3.86
CA GLU A 146 8.38 -10.47 3.50
C GLU A 146 7.21 -9.87 4.29
N LEU A 147 7.36 -9.66 5.60
CA LEU A 147 6.33 -9.02 6.42
C LEU A 147 5.95 -7.64 5.87
N LEU A 148 6.95 -6.77 5.64
CA LEU A 148 6.71 -5.42 5.14
C LEU A 148 6.16 -5.43 3.71
N SER A 149 6.74 -6.24 2.83
CA SER A 149 6.34 -6.34 1.42
C SER A 149 4.91 -6.85 1.29
N GLN A 150 4.58 -7.97 1.94
CA GLN A 150 3.25 -8.59 1.88
C GLN A 150 2.19 -7.70 2.53
N PHE A 151 2.51 -7.01 3.63
CA PHE A 151 1.59 -6.06 4.23
C PHE A 151 1.25 -4.91 3.26
N ILE A 152 2.25 -4.33 2.61
CA ILE A 152 2.06 -3.22 1.65
C ILE A 152 1.30 -3.69 0.41
N LEU A 153 1.65 -4.85 -0.15
CA LEU A 153 1.01 -5.41 -1.35
C LEU A 153 -0.45 -5.79 -1.12
N THR A 154 -0.76 -6.31 0.07
CA THR A 154 -2.14 -6.67 0.48
C THR A 154 -2.97 -5.44 0.81
N HIS A 155 -2.32 -4.38 1.30
CA HIS A 155 -2.93 -3.09 1.60
C HIS A 155 -4.13 -3.21 2.59
N PRO A 156 -4.00 -3.88 3.75
CA PRO A 156 -5.11 -4.14 4.65
C PRO A 156 -5.67 -2.88 5.32
N MET A 157 -4.86 -1.83 5.46
CA MET A 157 -5.28 -0.56 6.08
C MET A 157 -5.99 0.33 5.06
N PRO A 158 -6.87 1.25 5.51
CA PRO A 158 -7.64 2.06 4.59
C PRO A 158 -6.77 3.09 3.91
N ASN A 159 -5.84 3.68 4.64
CA ASN A 159 -4.74 4.53 4.22
C ASN A 159 -3.48 4.08 4.98
N THR A 160 -2.38 4.82 4.87
CA THR A 160 -1.16 4.65 5.69
C THR A 160 -0.49 3.28 5.72
N ASN A 161 -0.81 2.36 4.79
CA ASN A 161 -0.22 1.00 4.72
C ASN A 161 1.30 0.95 4.79
N HIS A 162 2.01 1.85 4.10
CA HIS A 162 3.47 1.96 4.23
C HIS A 162 3.90 2.26 5.67
N ARG A 163 3.26 3.24 6.32
CA ARG A 163 3.59 3.63 7.70
C ARG A 163 3.25 2.49 8.68
N THR A 164 2.08 1.88 8.58
CA THR A 164 1.68 0.76 9.45
C THR A 164 2.56 -0.48 9.23
N GLY A 165 2.91 -0.80 7.98
CA GLY A 165 3.84 -1.88 7.67
C GLY A 165 5.24 -1.64 8.24
N LEU A 166 5.73 -0.40 8.15
CA LEU A 166 7.01 -0.01 8.77
C LEU A 166 6.96 -0.10 10.30
N SER A 167 5.84 0.27 10.93
CA SER A 167 5.65 0.07 12.37
C SER A 167 5.60 -1.41 12.75
N LEU A 168 5.04 -2.28 11.91
CA LEU A 168 5.11 -3.73 12.13
C LEU A 168 6.55 -4.25 12.03
N LEU A 169 7.32 -3.77 11.05
CA LEU A 169 8.75 -4.07 10.91
C LEU A 169 9.54 -3.59 12.14
N ASP A 170 9.27 -2.38 12.63
CA ASP A 170 9.84 -1.84 13.86
C ASP A 170 9.64 -2.77 15.05
N ARG A 171 8.40 -3.17 15.30
CA ARG A 171 8.07 -4.09 16.40
C ARG A 171 8.71 -5.46 16.22
N TYR A 172 8.86 -5.92 14.98
CA TYR A 172 9.59 -7.16 14.67
C TYR A 172 11.08 -7.06 15.03
N LEU A 173 11.78 -6.01 14.57
CA LEU A 173 13.20 -5.81 14.85
C LEU A 173 13.46 -5.51 16.33
N ALA A 174 12.65 -4.65 16.94
CA ALA A 174 12.73 -4.32 18.37
C ALA A 174 12.51 -5.54 19.28
N SER A 175 11.78 -6.56 18.81
CA SER A 175 11.66 -7.82 19.54
C SER A 175 13.00 -8.58 19.66
N TYR A 176 13.90 -8.40 18.70
CA TYR A 176 15.22 -9.02 18.72
C TYR A 176 16.28 -8.17 19.42
N ASP A 177 16.17 -6.85 19.27
CA ASP A 177 17.05 -5.86 19.88
C ASP A 177 16.23 -4.61 20.22
N PRO A 178 15.89 -4.36 21.50
CA PRO A 178 15.08 -3.21 21.89
C PRO A 178 15.68 -1.83 21.55
N SER A 179 16.97 -1.77 21.19
CA SER A 179 17.61 -0.54 20.72
C SER A 179 17.43 -0.30 19.21
N ALA A 180 17.01 -1.32 18.46
CA ALA A 180 16.77 -1.28 17.02
C ALA A 180 15.37 -0.71 16.73
N THR A 181 15.16 0.56 17.04
CA THR A 181 13.88 1.25 16.83
C THR A 181 13.92 2.16 15.61
N LEU A 182 12.87 2.06 14.80
CA LEU A 182 12.63 2.94 13.67
C LEU A 182 12.06 4.27 14.20
N PRO A 183 12.58 5.42 13.76
CA PRO A 183 11.99 6.71 14.07
C PRO A 183 10.52 6.81 13.61
N ALA A 184 9.74 7.65 14.28
CA ALA A 184 8.34 7.88 13.92
C ALA A 184 8.20 8.35 12.47
N THR A 185 7.23 7.79 11.73
CA THR A 185 7.05 8.02 10.29
C THR A 185 6.35 9.35 9.95
N GLY A 186 6.24 10.28 10.91
CA GLY A 186 5.54 11.56 10.78
C GLY A 186 6.41 12.82 10.91
N GLU A 187 7.68 12.71 11.28
CA GLU A 187 8.53 13.87 11.51
C GLU A 187 9.46 14.16 10.31
N ALA A 188 9.52 15.42 9.89
CA ALA A 188 10.52 15.88 8.91
C ALA A 188 11.93 15.76 9.52
N GLY A 189 12.82 15.03 8.85
CA GLY A 189 14.16 14.74 9.35
C GLY A 189 14.88 13.70 8.49
N GLN A 190 16.09 13.31 8.90
CA GLN A 190 16.94 12.38 8.12
C GLN A 190 16.25 11.04 7.82
N TRP A 191 15.42 10.55 8.74
CA TRP A 191 14.62 9.35 8.56
C TRP A 191 13.63 9.42 7.38
N TYR A 192 12.97 10.57 7.24
CA TYR A 192 12.05 10.83 6.13
C TYR A 192 12.79 10.76 4.79
N ASP A 193 14.01 11.29 4.72
CA ASP A 193 14.81 11.28 3.51
C ASP A 193 15.24 9.86 3.09
N TRP A 194 15.53 8.98 4.05
CA TRP A 194 15.91 7.58 3.76
C TRP A 194 14.73 6.74 3.26
N ILE A 195 13.56 6.91 3.88
CA ILE A 195 12.37 6.14 3.53
C ILE A 195 11.72 6.63 2.25
N LYS A 196 11.80 7.93 1.96
CA LYS A 196 11.08 8.54 0.83
C LYS A 196 11.40 7.87 -0.50
N GLY A 197 12.66 7.51 -0.74
CA GLY A 197 13.07 6.75 -1.93
C GLY A 197 12.38 5.40 -2.01
N TYR A 198 12.45 4.61 -0.93
CA TYR A 198 11.75 3.32 -0.84
C TYR A 198 10.23 3.46 -1.04
N ILE A 199 9.58 4.42 -0.38
CA ILE A 199 8.13 4.65 -0.53
C ILE A 199 7.78 5.04 -1.98
N TYR A 200 8.61 5.89 -2.61
CA TYR A 200 8.42 6.29 -4.00
C TYR A 200 8.45 5.06 -4.93
N ASP A 201 9.51 4.25 -4.84
CA ASP A 201 9.69 3.07 -5.68
C ASP A 201 8.67 1.98 -5.40
N SER A 202 8.33 1.77 -4.12
CA SER A 202 7.26 0.86 -3.70
C SER A 202 5.92 1.27 -4.30
N LYS A 203 5.54 2.56 -4.22
CA LYS A 203 4.31 3.08 -4.83
C LYS A 203 4.33 2.98 -6.35
N ARG A 204 5.49 3.16 -6.98
CA ARG A 204 5.68 2.95 -8.42
C ARG A 204 5.41 1.48 -8.79
N LEU A 205 6.01 0.52 -8.08
CA LEU A 205 5.79 -0.92 -8.31
C LEU A 205 4.33 -1.33 -8.08
N LEU A 206 3.69 -0.85 -7.00
CA LEU A 206 2.26 -1.07 -6.76
C LEU A 206 1.38 -0.52 -7.89
N THR A 207 1.76 0.63 -8.45
CA THR A 207 1.02 1.24 -9.56
C THR A 207 1.11 0.37 -10.81
N LEU A 208 2.31 -0.11 -11.13
CA LEU A 208 2.53 -1.03 -12.26
C LEU A 208 1.79 -2.35 -12.07
N ARG A 209 1.89 -2.96 -10.88
CA ARG A 209 1.20 -4.19 -10.52
C ARG A 209 -0.30 -4.11 -10.73
N ASN A 210 -0.93 -3.05 -10.23
CA ASN A 210 -2.39 -2.94 -10.15
C ASN A 210 -3.02 -2.30 -11.40
N ASN A 211 -2.24 -1.61 -12.25
CA ASN A 211 -2.79 -0.82 -13.36
C ASN A 211 -2.16 -1.14 -14.71
N LEU A 212 -1.37 -2.23 -14.86
CA LEU A 212 -0.64 -2.49 -16.11
C LEU A 212 -1.54 -2.45 -17.35
N GLN A 213 -2.72 -3.08 -17.29
CA GLN A 213 -3.68 -3.07 -18.40
C GLN A 213 -4.22 -1.67 -18.72
N LEU A 214 -4.47 -0.84 -17.71
CA LEU A 214 -4.88 0.55 -17.89
C LEU A 214 -3.77 1.35 -18.56
N LEU A 215 -2.53 1.14 -18.13
CA LEU A 215 -1.34 1.81 -18.70
C LEU A 215 -1.06 1.36 -20.13
N TYR A 216 -1.30 0.08 -20.46
CA TYR A 216 -1.28 -0.43 -21.83
C TYR A 216 -2.23 0.39 -22.71
N TRP A 217 -3.50 0.53 -22.30
CA TRP A 217 -4.47 1.31 -23.07
C TRP A 217 -4.13 2.80 -23.14
N ALA A 218 -3.63 3.38 -22.05
CA ALA A 218 -3.15 4.77 -22.09
C ALA A 218 -2.08 4.96 -23.18
N ARG A 219 -1.13 4.02 -23.30
CA ARG A 219 -0.12 4.06 -24.36
C ARG A 219 -0.74 3.89 -25.75
N GLN A 220 -1.73 3.02 -25.91
CA GLN A 220 -2.42 2.86 -27.20
C GLN A 220 -3.14 4.15 -27.65
N TYR A 221 -3.64 4.95 -26.70
CA TYR A 221 -4.28 6.24 -26.96
C TYR A 221 -3.30 7.43 -27.01
N GLY A 222 -1.99 7.19 -27.15
CA GLY A 222 -1.00 8.24 -27.37
C GLY A 222 -0.42 8.90 -26.11
N TYR A 223 -0.77 8.43 -24.91
CA TYR A 223 -0.07 8.90 -23.71
C TYR A 223 1.36 8.36 -23.65
N GLU A 224 2.30 9.21 -23.23
CA GLU A 224 3.71 8.83 -23.07
C GLU A 224 4.08 8.62 -21.60
N VAL A 225 3.43 9.35 -20.69
CA VAL A 225 3.70 9.31 -19.25
C VAL A 225 2.41 9.06 -18.48
N ALA A 226 2.47 8.20 -17.46
CA ALA A 226 1.44 8.13 -16.43
C ALA A 226 1.93 8.80 -15.14
N GLU A 227 1.12 9.71 -14.61
CA GLU A 227 1.43 10.42 -13.37
C GLU A 227 0.46 10.02 -12.26
N ARG A 228 1.02 9.57 -11.16
CA ARG A 228 0.31 9.31 -9.91
C ARG A 228 0.51 10.50 -8.97
N LYS A 229 -0.43 10.68 -8.02
CA LYS A 229 -0.29 11.61 -6.90
C LYS A 229 1.09 11.51 -6.24
N GLU A 230 1.53 12.62 -5.63
CA GLU A 230 2.86 12.77 -5.03
C GLU A 230 4.02 12.85 -6.07
N GLY A 231 3.69 13.11 -7.34
CA GLY A 231 4.68 13.37 -8.40
C GLY A 231 5.36 12.12 -8.95
N ILE A 232 4.79 10.94 -8.73
CA ILE A 232 5.36 9.67 -9.24
C ILE A 232 5.04 9.58 -10.73
N ARG A 233 6.08 9.69 -11.57
CA ARG A 233 5.97 9.64 -13.04
C ARG A 233 6.49 8.30 -13.57
N ILE A 234 5.74 7.72 -14.49
CA ILE A 234 6.05 6.44 -15.14
C ILE A 234 6.07 6.68 -16.65
N GLU A 235 7.28 6.65 -17.21
CA GLU A 235 7.48 6.66 -18.67
C GLU A 235 6.97 5.34 -19.26
N LEU A 236 5.90 5.38 -20.05
CA LEU A 236 5.22 4.17 -20.55
C LEU A 236 6.07 3.39 -21.56
N SER A 237 7.05 4.05 -22.18
CA SER A 237 8.06 3.44 -23.06
C SER A 237 9.08 2.57 -22.30
N SER A 238 9.27 2.81 -21.00
CA SER A 238 10.23 2.09 -20.15
C SER A 238 9.64 0.81 -19.52
N VAL A 239 8.36 0.54 -19.75
CA VAL A 239 7.61 -0.51 -19.09
C VAL A 239 7.18 -1.57 -20.11
N ASP A 240 7.34 -2.83 -19.73
CA ASP A 240 6.76 -3.98 -20.42
C ASP A 240 5.26 -4.06 -20.10
N LEU A 241 4.44 -3.36 -20.89
CA LEU A 241 2.98 -3.22 -20.69
C LEU A 241 2.18 -4.42 -21.17
N GLU A 242 2.76 -5.29 -21.99
CA GLU A 242 2.12 -6.49 -22.53
C GLU A 242 2.34 -7.73 -21.66
N ARG A 243 3.05 -7.55 -20.54
CA ARG A 243 3.34 -8.60 -19.58
C ARG A 243 2.07 -9.29 -19.10
N SER A 244 2.07 -10.63 -19.18
CA SER A 244 0.95 -11.48 -18.78
C SER A 244 0.86 -11.74 -17.28
N ASP A 245 1.94 -11.56 -16.53
CA ASP A 245 2.09 -11.88 -15.11
C ASP A 245 2.38 -10.66 -14.20
N PRO A 246 1.71 -9.49 -14.36
CA PRO A 246 2.08 -8.28 -13.62
C PRO A 246 1.95 -8.44 -12.10
N TRP A 247 1.01 -9.27 -11.63
CA TRP A 247 0.75 -9.45 -10.21
C TRP A 247 1.93 -10.09 -9.48
N ASP A 248 2.50 -11.15 -10.06
CA ASP A 248 3.63 -11.89 -9.48
C ASP A 248 4.95 -11.16 -9.76
N TYR A 249 5.18 -10.75 -11.02
CA TYR A 249 6.41 -10.06 -11.40
C TYR A 249 6.68 -8.80 -10.57
N TYR A 250 5.67 -7.95 -10.36
CA TYR A 250 5.86 -6.74 -9.56
C TYR A 250 5.79 -7.01 -8.05
N ALA A 251 5.22 -8.13 -7.60
CA ALA A 251 5.31 -8.55 -6.21
C ALA A 251 6.75 -8.99 -5.86
N ASP A 252 7.39 -9.78 -6.73
CA ASP A 252 8.79 -10.20 -6.56
C ASP A 252 9.73 -9.00 -6.55
N ARG A 253 9.57 -8.08 -7.50
CA ARG A 253 10.33 -6.83 -7.54
C ARG A 253 10.13 -5.98 -6.28
N HIS A 254 8.92 -5.97 -5.73
CA HIS A 254 8.64 -5.26 -4.48
C HIS A 254 9.33 -5.92 -3.30
N LEU A 255 9.35 -7.25 -3.25
CA LEU A 255 10.09 -7.98 -2.22
C LEU A 255 11.60 -7.70 -2.32
N ASP A 256 12.19 -7.75 -3.51
CA ASP A 256 13.61 -7.44 -3.72
C ASP A 256 13.97 -6.00 -3.30
N LEU A 257 13.14 -5.01 -3.69
CA LEU A 257 13.27 -3.64 -3.23
C LEU A 257 13.23 -3.56 -1.68
N THR A 258 12.33 -4.32 -1.06
CA THR A 258 12.16 -4.33 0.39
C THR A 258 13.34 -4.98 1.10
N ARG A 259 13.89 -6.08 0.55
CA ARG A 259 15.11 -6.74 1.04
C ARG A 259 16.30 -5.79 1.02
N GLU A 260 16.52 -5.13 -0.11
CA GLU A 260 17.60 -4.16 -0.26
C GLU A 260 17.42 -3.01 0.73
N PHE A 261 16.21 -2.47 0.86
CA PHE A 261 15.91 -1.41 1.81
C PHE A 261 16.21 -1.82 3.26
N ILE A 262 15.82 -3.03 3.68
CA ILE A 262 16.07 -3.49 5.05
C ILE A 262 17.56 -3.71 5.30
N VAL A 263 18.23 -4.44 4.41
CA VAL A 263 19.64 -4.82 4.59
C VAL A 263 20.54 -3.61 4.48
N SER A 264 20.38 -2.77 3.46
CA SER A 264 21.30 -1.68 3.15
C SER A 264 21.00 -0.39 3.92
N THR A 265 19.74 -0.18 4.31
CA THR A 265 19.30 1.07 4.95
C THR A 265 18.83 0.83 6.38
N VAL A 266 17.76 0.05 6.59
CA VAL A 266 17.12 -0.02 7.92
C VAL A 266 18.09 -0.50 8.99
N LEU A 267 18.75 -1.65 8.79
CA LEU A 267 19.61 -2.25 9.82
C LEU A 267 20.82 -1.39 10.17
N GLU A 268 21.37 -0.64 9.21
CA GLU A 268 22.47 0.28 9.47
C GLU A 268 22.00 1.49 10.28
N GLN A 269 20.85 2.06 9.90
CA GLN A 269 20.35 3.30 10.50
C GLN A 269 19.81 3.11 11.91
N VAL A 270 19.23 1.95 12.21
CA VAL A 270 18.79 1.61 13.58
C VAL A 270 19.93 1.03 14.44
N GLY A 271 21.17 1.03 13.93
CA GLY A 271 22.34 0.56 14.66
C GLY A 271 22.33 -0.94 14.96
N ALA A 272 21.67 -1.74 14.12
CA ALA A 272 21.50 -3.18 14.32
C ALA A 272 22.02 -4.09 13.19
N PRO A 273 23.23 -3.84 12.62
CA PRO A 273 23.77 -4.68 11.54
C PRO A 273 24.00 -6.13 11.97
N GLN A 274 24.15 -6.40 13.28
CA GLN A 274 24.24 -7.76 13.84
C GLN A 274 23.03 -8.64 13.54
N LEU A 275 21.86 -8.04 13.25
CA LEU A 275 20.65 -8.81 12.94
C LEU A 275 20.72 -9.48 11.56
N ARG A 276 21.63 -9.08 10.67
CA ARG A 276 21.82 -9.72 9.36
C ARG A 276 22.13 -11.22 9.47
N GLU A 277 22.94 -11.58 10.46
CA GLU A 277 23.40 -12.95 10.68
C GLU A 277 22.47 -13.74 11.61
N ARG A 278 21.38 -13.13 12.10
CA ARG A 278 20.45 -13.78 13.02
C ARG A 278 19.38 -14.53 12.26
N THR A 279 19.13 -15.77 12.65
CA THR A 279 17.99 -16.56 12.19
C THR A 279 16.76 -16.26 13.04
N ASP A 280 15.63 -16.11 12.38
CA ASP A 280 14.32 -16.00 12.99
C ASP A 280 13.92 -17.30 13.71
N ASP A 281 13.19 -17.21 14.82
CA ASP A 281 12.74 -18.37 15.61
C ASP A 281 11.27 -18.75 15.39
N GLY A 282 10.59 -18.04 14.50
CA GLY A 282 9.27 -18.33 13.99
C GLY A 282 8.16 -17.43 14.52
N LYS A 283 7.05 -17.42 13.79
CA LYS A 283 5.83 -16.63 14.07
C LYS A 283 5.39 -16.64 15.53
N ARG A 284 5.35 -17.83 16.16
CA ARG A 284 4.94 -17.98 17.56
C ARG A 284 5.90 -17.28 18.51
N ALA A 285 7.20 -17.41 18.29
CA ALA A 285 8.20 -16.79 19.14
C ALA A 285 8.18 -15.26 19.00
N PHE A 286 7.94 -14.75 17.79
CA PHE A 286 7.67 -13.32 17.59
C PHE A 286 6.45 -12.86 18.42
N ALA A 287 5.30 -13.55 18.32
CA ALA A 287 4.12 -13.22 19.11
C ALA A 287 4.36 -13.32 20.63
N ASP A 288 5.14 -14.30 21.09
CA ASP A 288 5.49 -14.44 22.51
C ASP A 288 6.37 -13.28 23.00
N ARG A 289 7.32 -12.81 22.18
CA ARG A 289 8.12 -11.62 22.49
C ARG A 289 7.28 -10.34 22.56
N LEU A 290 6.31 -10.19 21.65
CA LEU A 290 5.37 -9.06 21.70
C LEU A 290 4.56 -9.05 23.01
N ARG A 291 4.12 -10.21 23.50
CA ARG A 291 3.42 -10.30 24.80
C ARG A 291 4.32 -9.92 25.97
N ALA A 292 5.60 -10.29 25.92
CA ALA A 292 6.56 -10.01 27.00
C ALA A 292 7.03 -8.55 27.04
N ALA A 293 6.86 -7.80 25.94
CA ALA A 293 7.23 -6.39 25.82
C ALA A 293 6.10 -5.42 26.23
N ARG A 294 4.92 -5.93 26.60
CA ARG A 294 3.80 -5.17 27.19
C ARG A 294 3.90 -5.15 28.70
#